data_AF-A0AAF1BS97-F1
#
_entry.id   AF-A0AAF1BS97-F1
#
_cell.length_a   1.000
_cell.length_b   1.000
_cell.length_c   1.000
_cell.angle_alpha   90.00
_cell.angle_beta   90.00
_cell.angle_gamma   90.00
#
_symmetry.space_group_name_H-M   'P 1'
#
loop_
_entity.id
_entity.type
_entity.pdbx_description
1 polymer ?
#
loop_
_entity_poly.entity_id
_entity_poly.type
_entity_poly.pdbx_seq_one_letter_code
_entity_poly.pdbx_strand_id
1 'polypeptide(L)'
;MKEIQKERGLAYLFIAHDLSMVKYISDRIAVMYKGKLLEIGEADDLYQNPVHPYTKSLLSAVPQPDPESEKERQRIPYTPTEYSESDEEDLMLRDLGNGHFVYCTTKEFEAWSKEYPTV
;
A
#
# COMPACT_ATOMS: atom_id res chain seq x y z
N MET A 1 2.78 19.09 14.21
CA MET A 1 3.31 19.10 12.83
C MET A 1 2.23 19.43 11.80
N LYS A 2 1.08 18.73 11.78
CA LYS A 2 -0.05 19.04 10.87
C LYS A 2 -0.55 20.50 10.97
N GLU A 3 -0.48 21.10 12.15
CA GLU A 3 -0.88 22.50 12.37
C GLU A 3 0.03 23.50 11.65
N ILE A 4 1.36 23.41 11.84
CA ILE A 4 2.35 24.24 11.14
C ILE A 4 2.30 24.01 9.62
N GLN A 5 2.10 22.75 9.20
CA GLN A 5 1.93 22.40 7.79
C GLN A 5 0.75 23.19 7.17
N LYS A 6 -0.40 23.17 7.85
CA LYS A 6 -1.62 23.83 7.41
C LYS A 6 -1.53 25.35 7.45
N GLU A 7 -0.88 25.90 8.48
CA GLU A 7 -0.67 27.34 8.62
C GLU A 7 0.28 27.92 7.57
N ARG A 8 1.26 27.14 7.12
CA ARG A 8 2.32 27.61 6.20
C ARG A 8 2.22 27.05 4.78
N GLY A 9 1.23 26.19 4.49
CA GLY A 9 1.06 25.56 3.18
C GLY A 9 2.25 24.69 2.77
N LEU A 10 2.86 23.98 3.73
CA LEU A 10 4.06 23.17 3.48
C LEU A 10 3.70 21.75 3.05
N ALA A 11 4.49 21.17 2.15
CA ALA A 11 4.43 19.75 1.83
C ALA A 11 5.48 18.99 2.67
N TYR A 12 5.08 17.87 3.27
CA TYR A 12 5.99 17.00 4.01
C TYR A 12 6.06 15.62 3.36
N LEU A 13 7.28 15.11 3.22
CA LEU A 13 7.57 13.74 2.81
C LEU A 13 8.21 13.03 4.00
N PHE A 14 7.51 12.01 4.50
CA PHE A 14 8.03 11.14 5.56
C PHE A 14 8.44 9.79 4.98
N ILE A 15 9.63 9.32 5.33
CA ILE A 15 10.13 7.99 4.97
C ILE A 15 10.28 7.20 6.27
N ALA A 16 9.53 6.12 6.39
CA ALA A 16 9.54 5.25 7.55
C ALA A 16 9.38 3.79 7.12
N HIS A 17 9.80 2.87 8.01
CA HIS A 17 9.64 1.43 7.81
C HIS A 17 8.42 0.86 8.54
N ASP A 18 7.90 1.60 9.54
CA ASP A 18 6.79 1.17 10.37
C ASP A 18 5.49 1.80 9.86
N LEU A 19 4.64 0.97 9.27
CA LEU A 19 3.36 1.42 8.75
C LEU A 19 2.49 2.00 9.86
N SER A 20 2.52 1.45 11.09
CA SER A 20 1.59 1.79 12.19
C SER A 20 1.60 3.27 12.54
N MET A 21 2.78 3.89 12.48
CA MET A 21 2.97 5.32 12.71
C MET A 21 2.55 6.16 11.47
N VAL A 22 2.87 5.67 10.27
CA VAL A 22 2.66 6.41 9.01
C VAL A 22 1.18 6.71 8.76
N LYS A 23 0.27 5.84 9.20
CA LYS A 23 -1.19 6.05 9.10
C LYS A 23 -1.65 7.39 9.68
N TYR A 24 -1.12 7.77 10.85
CA TYR A 24 -1.62 8.95 11.57
C TYR A 24 -0.99 10.27 11.06
N ILE A 25 0.20 10.17 10.48
CA ILE A 25 1.02 11.34 10.13
C ILE A 25 0.77 11.76 8.67
N SER A 26 0.53 10.80 7.78
CA SER A 26 0.45 11.03 6.34
C SER A 26 -0.99 11.06 5.84
N ASP A 27 -1.26 11.87 4.82
CA ASP A 27 -2.54 11.86 4.11
C ASP A 27 -2.56 10.77 3.03
N ARG A 28 -1.40 10.56 2.37
CA ARG A 28 -1.18 9.50 1.37
C ARG A 28 0.04 8.67 1.73
N ILE A 29 0.01 7.40 1.37
CA ILE A 29 1.08 6.44 1.62
C ILE A 29 1.53 5.87 0.29
N ALA A 30 2.84 5.74 0.11
CA ALA A 30 3.45 5.05 -1.02
C ALA A 30 4.33 3.91 -0.48
N VAL A 31 4.05 2.68 -0.87
CA VAL A 31 4.78 1.48 -0.49
C VAL A 31 5.83 1.18 -1.54
N MET A 32 7.07 0.95 -1.11
CA MET A 32 8.19 0.69 -2.00
C MET A 32 8.84 -0.66 -1.71
N TYR A 33 9.26 -1.36 -2.75
CA TYR A 33 10.08 -2.56 -2.66
C TYR A 33 11.12 -2.59 -3.77
N LYS A 34 12.39 -2.87 -3.42
CA LYS A 34 13.52 -2.94 -4.37
C LYS A 34 13.57 -1.75 -5.36
N GLY A 35 13.31 -0.54 -4.86
CA GLY A 35 13.36 0.69 -5.66
C GLY A 35 12.14 0.95 -6.56
N LYS A 36 11.09 0.10 -6.50
CA LYS A 36 9.83 0.30 -7.22
C LYS A 36 8.72 0.67 -6.25
N LEU A 37 7.91 1.67 -6.60
CA LEU A 37 6.65 1.95 -5.91
C LEU A 37 5.66 0.87 -6.29
N LEU A 38 5.18 0.11 -5.31
CA LEU A 38 4.28 -1.01 -5.53
C LEU A 38 2.81 -0.63 -5.34
N GLU A 39 2.54 0.30 -4.43
CA GLU A 39 1.19 0.74 -4.13
C GLU A 39 1.19 2.16 -3.59
N ILE A 40 0.22 2.97 -3.99
CA ILE A 40 0.06 4.36 -3.53
C ILE A 40 -1.42 4.58 -3.30
N GLY A 41 -1.82 5.11 -2.15
CA GLY A 41 -3.22 5.41 -1.87
C GLY A 41 -3.39 6.40 -0.74
N GLU A 42 -4.63 6.77 -0.43
CA GLU A 42 -4.92 7.44 0.83
C GLU A 42 -4.56 6.54 2.01
N ALA A 43 -4.12 7.15 3.12
CA ALA A 43 -3.65 6.39 4.28
C ALA A 43 -4.72 5.44 4.83
N ASP A 44 -5.99 5.84 4.85
CA ASP A 44 -7.07 5.00 5.36
C ASP A 44 -7.47 3.90 4.38
N ASP A 45 -7.47 4.20 3.08
CA ASP A 45 -7.84 3.23 2.04
C ASP A 45 -6.78 2.14 1.88
N LEU A 46 -5.49 2.49 1.86
CA LEU A 46 -4.39 1.53 1.78
C LEU A 46 -4.40 0.53 2.96
N TYR A 47 -4.94 0.94 4.11
CA TYR A 47 -5.09 0.09 5.29
C TYR A 47 -6.33 -0.81 5.27
N GLN A 48 -7.42 -0.33 4.67
CA GLN A 48 -8.69 -1.05 4.61
C GLN A 48 -8.74 -2.00 3.40
N ASN A 49 -8.22 -1.54 2.27
CA ASN A 49 -8.25 -2.20 0.98
C ASN A 49 -6.83 -2.29 0.37
N PRO A 50 -5.84 -2.89 1.06
CA PRO A 50 -4.53 -3.11 0.46
C PRO A 50 -4.67 -4.04 -0.74
N VAL A 51 -4.15 -3.65 -1.89
CA VAL A 51 -4.28 -4.45 -3.12
C VAL A 51 -3.04 -5.29 -3.38
N HIS A 52 -1.86 -4.67 -3.35
CA HIS A 52 -0.62 -5.35 -3.72
C HIS A 52 -0.25 -6.41 -2.67
N PRO A 53 0.15 -7.63 -3.08
CA PRO A 53 0.50 -8.71 -2.14
C PRO A 53 1.59 -8.33 -1.12
N TYR A 54 2.55 -7.50 -1.55
CA TYR A 54 3.57 -6.95 -0.65
C TYR A 54 2.98 -6.05 0.45
N THR A 55 2.06 -5.15 0.11
CA THR A 55 1.39 -4.28 1.08
C THR A 55 0.56 -5.09 2.07
N LYS A 56 -0.18 -6.10 1.58
CA LYS A 56 -0.90 -7.07 2.42
C LYS A 56 0.04 -7.77 3.41
N SER A 57 1.22 -8.20 2.95
CA SER A 57 2.24 -8.81 3.81
C SER A 57 2.74 -7.84 4.89
N LEU A 58 3.06 -6.58 4.52
CA LEU A 58 3.50 -5.55 5.46
C LEU A 58 2.44 -5.22 6.51
N LEU A 59 1.17 -5.05 6.10
CA LEU A 59 0.08 -4.77 7.04
C LEU A 59 -0.19 -5.97 7.96
N SER A 60 -0.09 -7.20 7.44
CA SER A 60 -0.14 -8.41 8.27
C SER A 60 1.00 -8.47 9.29
N ALA A 61 2.07 -7.67 9.14
CA ALA A 61 3.19 -7.56 10.07
C ALA A 61 2.95 -6.54 11.20
N VAL A 62 1.99 -5.62 11.06
CA VAL A 62 1.70 -4.57 12.04
C VAL A 62 1.10 -5.17 13.33
N PRO A 63 1.59 -4.78 14.53
CA PRO A 63 1.01 -5.20 15.80
C PRO A 63 -0.39 -4.61 16.00
N GLN A 64 -1.31 -5.42 16.53
CA GLN A 64 -2.64 -4.96 16.91
C GLN A 64 -2.67 -4.55 18.39
N PRO A 65 -3.44 -3.51 18.76
CA PRO A 65 -3.51 -3.04 20.13
C PRO A 65 -4.30 -3.99 21.06
N ASP A 66 -5.18 -4.83 20.51
CA ASP A 66 -6.00 -5.76 21.28
C ASP A 66 -5.27 -7.11 21.50
N PRO A 67 -5.07 -7.57 22.76
CA PRO A 67 -4.34 -8.81 23.05
C PRO A 67 -5.00 -10.08 22.52
N GLU A 68 -6.33 -10.10 22.41
CA GLU A 68 -7.05 -11.27 21.91
C GLU A 68 -6.93 -11.37 20.39
N SER A 69 -7.11 -10.25 19.67
CA SER A 69 -6.87 -10.21 18.23
C SER A 69 -5.41 -10.48 17.84
N GLU A 70 -4.45 -10.05 18.67
CA GLU A 70 -3.02 -10.30 18.45
C GLU A 70 -2.66 -11.80 18.56
N LYS A 71 -3.34 -12.57 19.41
CA LYS A 71 -3.11 -14.03 19.53
C LYS A 71 -3.56 -14.80 18.28
N GLU A 72 -4.62 -14.35 17.62
CA GLU A 72 -5.18 -14.99 16.43
C GLU A 72 -4.51 -14.52 15.13
N ARG A 73 -3.54 -13.60 15.24
CA ARG A 73 -2.92 -12.92 14.10
C ARG A 73 -2.12 -13.87 13.22
N GLN A 74 -2.44 -13.89 11.93
CA GLN A 74 -1.70 -14.65 10.92
C GLN A 74 -0.78 -13.72 10.11
N ARG A 75 0.52 -14.01 10.10
CA ARG A 75 1.47 -13.32 9.21
C ARG A 75 1.37 -13.89 7.81
N ILE A 76 1.20 -13.01 6.84
CA ILE A 76 1.19 -13.37 5.42
C ILE A 76 2.61 -13.16 4.90
N PRO A 77 3.39 -14.21 4.61
CA PRO A 77 4.70 -14.04 4.00
C PRO A 77 4.54 -13.51 2.58
N TYR A 78 5.37 -12.53 2.21
CA TYR A 78 5.44 -12.09 0.82
C TYR A 78 6.29 -13.06 0.01
N THR A 79 5.67 -13.67 -1.01
CA THR A 79 6.37 -14.42 -2.05
C THR A 79 6.35 -13.55 -3.30
N PRO A 80 7.50 -12.98 -3.73
CA PRO A 80 7.55 -12.22 -4.97
C PRO A 80 7.08 -13.08 -6.14
N THR A 81 6.14 -12.55 -6.93
CA THR A 81 5.74 -13.19 -8.18
C THR A 81 6.94 -13.22 -9.12
N GLU A 82 7.21 -14.38 -9.71
CA GLU A 82 8.14 -14.49 -10.83
C GLU A 82 7.40 -14.01 -12.09
N TYR A 83 7.75 -12.81 -12.55
CA TYR A 83 7.25 -12.26 -13.80
C TYR A 83 8.09 -12.80 -14.96
N SER A 84 7.44 -13.21 -16.05
CA SER A 84 8.15 -13.52 -17.29
C SER A 84 8.64 -12.23 -17.97
N GLU A 85 9.56 -12.34 -18.94
CA GLU A 85 10.05 -11.16 -19.69
C GLU A 85 8.90 -10.32 -20.30
N SER A 86 7.86 -10.98 -20.82
CA SER A 86 6.69 -10.28 -21.37
C SER A 86 5.85 -9.59 -20.29
N ASP A 87 5.84 -10.13 -19.07
CA ASP A 87 5.15 -9.48 -17.96
C ASP A 87 5.95 -8.26 -17.48
N GLU A 88 7.28 -8.34 -17.46
CA GLU A 88 8.14 -7.21 -17.07
C GLU A 88 7.99 -5.97 -17.96
N GLU A 89 7.78 -6.17 -19.27
CA GLU A 89 7.49 -5.09 -20.22
C GLU A 89 6.13 -4.41 -19.97
N ASP A 90 5.18 -5.13 -19.37
CA ASP A 90 3.81 -4.66 -19.10
C ASP A 90 3.61 -4.13 -17.67
N LEU A 91 4.59 -4.34 -16.79
CA LEU A 91 4.57 -3.89 -15.39
C LEU A 91 4.68 -2.37 -15.29
N MET A 92 3.60 -1.74 -14.85
CA MET A 92 3.56 -0.29 -14.60
C MET A 92 2.61 0.05 -13.46
N LEU A 93 2.72 1.28 -12.93
CA LEU A 93 1.74 1.82 -11.99
C LEU A 93 0.44 2.10 -12.75
N ARG A 94 -0.66 1.51 -12.27
CA ARG A 94 -2.00 1.66 -12.83
C ARG A 94 -2.95 2.16 -11.76
N ASP A 95 -3.82 3.09 -12.12
CA ASP A 95 -4.82 3.70 -11.24
C ASP A 95 -6.05 2.79 -11.16
N LEU A 96 -6.36 2.27 -9.98
CA LEU A 96 -7.57 1.49 -9.74
C LEU A 96 -8.81 2.36 -9.51
N GLY A 97 -8.62 3.65 -9.25
CA GLY A 97 -9.66 4.59 -8.84
C GLY A 97 -9.19 5.45 -7.66
N ASN A 98 -9.83 6.61 -7.49
CA ASN A 98 -9.65 7.54 -6.37
C ASN A 98 -8.18 7.88 -6.01
N GLY A 99 -7.26 7.82 -6.97
CA GLY A 99 -5.84 8.11 -6.74
C GLY A 99 -5.09 6.98 -6.04
N HIS A 100 -5.63 5.76 -6.09
CA HIS A 100 -5.02 4.53 -5.64
C HIS A 100 -4.31 3.82 -6.81
N PHE A 101 -2.98 3.81 -6.78
CA PHE A 101 -2.14 3.24 -7.82
C PHE A 101 -1.52 1.92 -7.36
N VAL A 102 -1.46 0.94 -8.25
CA VAL A 102 -0.81 -0.35 -7.99
C VAL A 102 0.12 -0.72 -9.13
N TYR A 103 1.32 -1.18 -8.79
CA TYR A 103 2.30 -1.66 -9.75
C TYR A 103 1.96 -3.08 -10.18
N CYS A 104 1.51 -3.25 -11.42
CA CYS A 104 0.96 -4.52 -11.89
C CYS A 104 0.94 -4.64 -13.42
N THR A 105 0.81 -5.89 -13.86
CA THR A 105 0.51 -6.22 -15.25
C THR A 105 -0.94 -5.87 -15.60
N THR A 106 -1.24 -5.81 -16.89
CA THR A 106 -2.62 -5.62 -17.39
C THR A 106 -3.55 -6.72 -16.89
N LYS A 107 -3.07 -7.97 -16.83
CA LYS A 107 -3.85 -9.12 -16.33
C LYS A 107 -4.22 -8.96 -14.85
N GLU A 108 -3.26 -8.58 -14.02
CA GLU A 108 -3.48 -8.33 -12.59
C GLU A 108 -4.39 -7.13 -12.37
N PHE A 109 -4.21 -6.06 -13.15
CA PHE A 109 -5.09 -4.90 -13.11
C PHE A 109 -6.55 -5.25 -13.37
N GLU A 110 -6.83 -6.03 -14.42
CA GLU A 110 -8.18 -6.48 -14.73
C GLU A 110 -8.78 -7.37 -13.65
N ALA A 111 -7.96 -8.17 -12.97
CA ALA A 111 -8.39 -9.01 -11.85
C ALA A 111 -8.70 -8.17 -10.61
N TRP A 112 -7.78 -7.28 -10.21
CA TRP A 112 -7.90 -6.48 -9.01
C TRP A 112 -8.94 -5.37 -9.14
N SER A 113 -9.12 -4.77 -10.32
CA SER A 113 -10.20 -3.79 -10.54
C SER A 113 -11.59 -4.39 -10.34
N LYS A 114 -11.77 -5.70 -10.57
CA LYS A 114 -13.02 -6.42 -10.27
C LYS A 114 -13.16 -6.75 -8.80
N GLU A 115 -12.06 -7.06 -8.12
CA GLU A 115 -12.03 -7.40 -6.69
C GLU A 115 -12.19 -6.15 -5.80
N TYR A 116 -11.67 -5.00 -6.23
CA TYR A 116 -11.67 -3.72 -5.52
C TYR A 116 -12.36 -2.61 -6.36
N PRO A 117 -13.68 -2.70 -6.62
CA PRO A 117 -14.39 -1.76 -7.50
C PRO A 117 -14.68 -0.38 -6.88
N THR A 118 -14.48 -0.25 -5.55
CA THR A 118 -14.74 0.98 -4.79
C THR A 118 -13.47 1.72 -4.40
N VAL A 119 -12.31 1.15 -4.72
CA VAL A 119 -11.05 1.87 -4.75
C VAL A 119 -11.09 2.80 -5.96
#